data_AF-A0A5C8ZBA5-F1
#
_entry.id   AF-A0A5C8ZBA5-F1
#
_cell.length_a   1.000
_cell.length_b   1.000
_cell.length_c   1.000
_cell.angle_alpha   90.00
_cell.angle_beta   90.00
_cell.angle_gamma   90.00
#
_symmetry.space_group_name_H-M   'P 1'
#
loop_
_entity.id
_entity.type
_entity.pdbx_description
1 polymer ?
#
loop_
_entity_poly.entity_id
_entity_poly.type
_entity_poly.pdbx_seq_one_letter_code
_entity_poly.pdbx_strand_id
1 'polypeptide(L)'
;MLLLVNLMLYSVWYKPVTENLASTFNQQGEALVNDLAFQATPILHNNNRVALSALLNRVSERENVILASVTFEPKADQATADTLSSKEKPTDQTGIGFQKPIEFSHERLGYAEILLSHDFLMRWKQRAAYSAALFNSLIILGFGLFIYSNHQRQQGQWQQLSGNLHALLPKLAKQLTGSPEQQLKQLFQQLNDPLNQQGEVIRYLQNNPFVTTDRLIEQISLGDDSRYLNVALVSVECQNWEQLIRSYDANQLQHIWQRYESMLIQVGELYDGVILANGLTLAFGLADSDEQYAVNALYAAKVIELAHQKIAQSLKAKAPEFGIAVSTGPAFVSQTLKHGLPLPVVAGDAEAQLAQIRALQPRNQILISEPLLQFKEVNNRVEANLARDITLHNGDRLEVWELDDIKGQSSLLDKQAQVLVETGLHS
;
A
#
# COMPACT_ATOMS: atom_id res chain seq x y z
N MET A 1 -22.05 2.82 0.99
CA MET A 1 -22.22 4.22 0.51
C MET A 1 -23.69 4.63 0.47
N LEU A 2 -24.53 4.06 -0.40
CA LEU A 2 -25.95 4.47 -0.55
C LEU A 2 -26.77 4.34 0.75
N LEU A 3 -26.51 3.30 1.55
CA LEU A 3 -27.09 3.14 2.89
C LEU A 3 -26.66 4.25 3.87
N LEU A 4 -25.38 4.67 3.83
CA LEU A 4 -24.86 5.74 4.69
C LEU A 4 -25.45 7.10 4.31
N VAL A 5 -25.60 7.37 3.01
CA VAL A 5 -26.24 8.60 2.52
C VAL A 5 -27.71 8.66 2.92
N ASN A 6 -28.45 7.55 2.79
CA ASN A 6 -29.84 7.49 3.26
C ASN A 6 -29.94 7.63 4.78
N LEU A 7 -29.03 7.02 5.53
CA LEU A 7 -29.00 7.15 6.99
C LEU A 7 -28.72 8.59 7.44
N MET A 8 -27.82 9.28 6.74
CA MET A 8 -27.55 10.71 6.95
C MET A 8 -28.75 11.59 6.57
N LEU A 9 -29.38 11.36 5.42
CA LEU A 9 -30.58 12.10 5.04
C LEU A 9 -31.72 11.91 6.05
N TYR A 10 -31.86 10.68 6.56
CA TYR A 10 -32.86 10.38 7.57
C TYR A 10 -32.56 11.10 8.89
N SER A 11 -31.32 11.00 9.39
CA SER A 11 -30.95 11.55 10.70
C SER A 11 -30.81 13.07 10.71
N VAL A 12 -30.27 13.67 9.64
CA VAL A 12 -29.96 15.10 9.57
C VAL A 12 -31.11 15.92 9.02
N TRP A 13 -31.95 15.35 8.17
CA TRP A 13 -33.00 16.11 7.48
C TRP A 13 -34.41 15.62 7.80
N TYR A 14 -34.72 14.35 7.56
CA TYR A 14 -36.10 13.86 7.72
C TYR A 14 -36.58 13.94 9.18
N LYS A 15 -35.84 13.33 10.11
CA LYS A 15 -36.20 13.31 11.53
C LYS A 15 -36.37 14.72 12.13
N PRO A 16 -35.38 15.62 12.08
CA PRO A 16 -35.52 16.94 12.71
C PRO A 16 -36.60 17.79 12.06
N VAL A 17 -36.81 17.70 10.74
CA VAL A 17 -37.88 18.45 10.09
C VAL A 17 -39.26 17.93 10.51
N THR A 18 -39.45 16.61 10.62
CA THR A 18 -40.72 16.05 11.11
C THR A 18 -41.01 16.44 12.55
N GLU A 19 -39.99 16.43 13.42
CA GLU A 19 -40.13 16.81 14.82
C GLU A 19 -40.45 18.30 14.96
N ASN A 20 -39.78 19.16 14.20
CA ASN A 20 -40.03 20.60 14.19
C ASN A 20 -41.43 20.95 13.62
N LEU A 21 -41.87 20.26 12.57
CA LEU A 21 -43.20 20.48 12.01
C LEU A 21 -44.30 20.01 12.97
N ALA A 22 -44.10 18.87 13.65
CA ALA A 22 -45.04 18.39 14.64
C ALA A 22 -45.10 19.30 15.88
N SER A 23 -43.95 19.80 16.36
CA SER A 23 -43.92 20.73 17.49
C SER A 23 -44.56 22.07 17.15
N THR A 24 -44.29 22.61 15.96
CA THR A 24 -44.91 23.84 15.46
C THR A 24 -46.43 23.68 15.34
N PHE A 25 -46.90 22.53 14.84
CA PHE A 25 -48.33 22.22 14.75
C PHE A 25 -48.99 22.16 16.13
N ASN A 26 -48.36 21.50 17.10
CA ASN A 26 -48.89 21.44 18.47
C ASN A 26 -48.93 22.83 19.12
N GLN A 27 -47.87 23.63 18.97
CA GLN A 27 -47.84 25.01 19.47
C GLN A 27 -48.93 25.88 18.86
N GLN A 28 -49.20 25.72 17.55
CA GLN A 28 -50.30 26.40 16.88
C GLN A 28 -51.67 25.98 17.45
N GLY A 29 -51.89 24.67 17.66
CA GLY A 29 -53.12 24.16 18.27
C GLY A 29 -53.34 24.69 19.68
N GLU A 30 -52.31 24.66 20.52
CA GLU A 30 -52.36 25.23 21.86
C GLU A 30 -52.62 26.74 21.85
N ALA A 31 -51.95 27.49 20.98
CA ALA A 31 -52.15 28.93 20.86
C ALA A 31 -53.58 29.27 20.41
N LEU A 32 -54.13 28.52 19.45
CA LEU A 32 -55.49 28.72 18.95
C LEU A 32 -56.55 28.40 20.01
N VAL A 33 -56.40 27.30 20.76
CA VAL A 33 -57.37 26.96 21.82
C VAL A 33 -57.27 27.92 23.00
N ASN A 34 -56.07 28.44 23.32
CA ASN A 34 -55.89 29.49 24.32
C ASN A 34 -56.55 30.81 23.88
N ASP A 35 -56.38 31.21 22.62
CA ASP A 35 -57.04 32.40 22.04
C ASP A 35 -58.57 32.25 22.09
N LEU A 36 -59.08 31.07 21.70
CA LEU A 36 -60.50 30.74 21.78
C LEU A 36 -61.02 30.80 23.23
N ALA A 37 -60.33 30.15 24.18
CA ALA A 37 -60.73 30.16 25.58
C ALA A 37 -60.77 31.57 26.17
N PHE A 38 -59.75 32.39 25.87
CA PHE A 38 -59.67 33.77 26.32
C PHE A 38 -60.81 34.63 25.77
N GLN A 39 -61.09 34.55 24.46
CA GLN A 39 -62.16 35.34 23.85
C GLN A 39 -63.56 34.83 24.22
N ALA A 40 -63.72 33.53 24.47
CA ALA A 40 -64.97 32.93 24.92
C ALA A 40 -65.32 33.27 26.37
N THR A 41 -64.32 33.52 27.23
CA THR A 41 -64.51 33.83 28.66
C THR A 41 -65.55 34.94 28.94
N PRO A 42 -65.43 36.17 28.40
CA PRO A 42 -66.40 37.23 28.65
C PRO A 42 -67.77 36.97 28.03
N ILE A 43 -67.83 36.20 26.92
CA ILE A 43 -69.06 35.86 26.22
C ILE A 43 -69.87 34.82 27.02
N LEU A 44 -69.17 33.81 27.56
CA LEU A 44 -69.73 32.78 28.43
C LEU A 44 -70.22 33.37 29.75
N HIS A 45 -69.43 34.25 30.37
CA HIS A 45 -69.84 34.96 31.58
C HIS A 45 -71.16 35.74 31.38
N ASN A 46 -71.31 36.39 30.22
CA ASN A 46 -72.52 37.15 29.88
C ASN A 46 -73.64 36.29 29.26
N ASN A 47 -73.47 34.97 29.19
CA ASN A 47 -74.41 33.99 28.62
C ASN A 47 -74.91 34.37 27.20
N ASN A 48 -74.06 34.99 26.37
CA ASN A 48 -74.43 35.45 25.04
C ASN A 48 -74.14 34.37 23.99
N ARG A 49 -75.09 33.44 23.80
CA ARG A 49 -74.97 32.33 22.85
C ARG A 49 -74.78 32.76 21.39
N VAL A 50 -75.33 33.92 21.00
CA VAL A 50 -75.23 34.44 19.62
C VAL A 50 -73.82 34.96 19.34
N ALA A 51 -73.22 35.68 20.29
CA ALA A 51 -71.83 36.11 20.17
C ALA A 51 -70.86 34.91 20.18
N LEU A 52 -71.18 33.87 20.96
CA LEU A 52 -70.36 32.65 21.02
C LEU A 52 -70.41 31.88 19.69
N SER A 53 -71.59 31.72 19.09
CA SER A 53 -71.71 31.04 17.78
C SER A 53 -71.01 31.82 16.66
N ALA A 54 -71.09 33.16 16.67
CA ALA A 54 -70.36 34.00 15.72
C ALA A 54 -68.83 33.86 15.88
N LEU A 55 -68.35 33.80 17.12
CA LEU A 55 -66.94 33.57 17.42
C LEU A 55 -66.48 32.19 16.95
N LEU A 56 -67.21 31.13 17.27
CA LEU A 56 -66.88 29.77 16.85
C LEU A 56 -66.85 29.64 15.33
N ASN A 57 -67.80 30.25 14.63
CA ASN A 57 -67.80 30.28 13.16
C ASN A 57 -66.57 31.01 12.62
N ARG A 58 -66.20 32.18 13.18
CA ARG A 58 -64.99 32.92 12.78
C ARG A 58 -63.70 32.13 13.04
N VAL A 59 -63.62 31.38 14.14
CA VAL A 59 -62.46 30.52 14.43
C VAL A 59 -62.43 29.33 13.47
N SER A 60 -63.59 28.74 13.16
CA SER A 60 -63.69 27.66 12.17
C SER A 60 -63.36 28.11 10.75
N GLU A 61 -63.51 29.38 10.41
CA GLU A 61 -63.09 29.94 9.11
C GLU A 61 -61.57 29.99 8.93
N ARG A 62 -60.78 29.91 10.00
CA ARG A 62 -59.31 29.88 9.90
C ARG A 62 -58.84 28.62 9.15
N GLU A 63 -57.72 28.75 8.44
CA GLU A 63 -57.10 27.62 7.73
C GLU A 63 -56.74 26.49 8.72
N ASN A 64 -56.95 25.25 8.30
CA ASN A 64 -56.68 24.02 9.06
C ASN A 64 -57.54 23.77 10.32
N VAL A 65 -58.50 24.64 10.66
CA VAL A 65 -59.52 24.35 11.69
C VAL A 65 -60.70 23.60 11.05
N ILE A 66 -60.99 22.40 11.56
CA ILE A 66 -62.11 21.55 11.14
C ILE A 66 -63.36 21.86 11.97
N LEU A 67 -63.17 21.94 13.29
CA LEU A 67 -64.24 22.19 14.26
C LEU A 67 -63.72 23.07 15.40
N ALA A 68 -64.54 24.01 15.85
CA ALA A 68 -64.36 24.70 17.12
C ALA A 68 -65.61 24.51 17.97
N SER A 69 -65.45 24.08 19.22
CA SER A 69 -66.55 23.84 20.14
C SER A 69 -66.25 24.40 21.53
N VAL A 70 -67.31 24.73 22.25
CA VAL A 70 -67.26 25.11 23.66
C VAL A 70 -68.30 24.29 24.41
N THR A 71 -67.82 23.50 25.37
CA THR A 71 -68.65 22.69 26.27
C THR A 71 -68.84 23.44 27.57
N PHE A 72 -70.08 23.71 27.95
CA PHE A 72 -70.43 24.41 29.19
C PHE A 72 -70.31 23.46 30.38
N GLU A 73 -69.87 23.98 31.53
CA GLU A 73 -69.93 23.21 32.77
C GLU A 73 -71.39 23.03 33.21
N PRO A 74 -71.85 21.79 33.49
CA PRO A 74 -73.23 21.55 33.89
C PRO A 74 -73.52 22.24 35.23
N LYS A 75 -74.60 23.04 35.25
CA LYS A 75 -75.15 23.56 36.50
C LYS A 75 -75.79 22.42 37.29
N ALA A 76 -75.84 22.51 38.62
CA ALA A 76 -76.31 21.45 39.54
C ALA A 76 -77.68 20.82 39.19
N ASP A 77 -78.52 21.49 38.40
CA ASP A 77 -79.84 21.03 37.96
C ASP A 77 -79.89 20.42 36.54
N GLN A 78 -78.76 20.29 35.83
CA GLN A 78 -78.69 19.74 34.47
C GLN A 78 -77.73 18.56 34.38
N ALA A 79 -78.25 17.40 33.98
CA ALA A 79 -77.49 16.14 33.90
C ALA A 79 -76.55 16.04 32.68
N THR A 80 -76.62 16.96 31.72
CA THR A 80 -75.84 16.93 30.47
C THR A 80 -75.19 18.28 30.20
N ALA A 81 -73.89 18.27 29.93
CA ALA A 81 -73.15 19.44 29.48
C ALA A 81 -73.68 19.91 28.11
N ASP A 82 -74.12 21.16 28.03
CA ASP A 82 -74.47 21.79 26.75
C ASP A 82 -73.18 22.01 25.95
N THR A 83 -73.20 21.82 24.64
CA THR A 83 -72.02 22.03 23.78
C THR A 83 -72.44 22.86 22.58
N LEU A 84 -71.79 24.00 22.39
CA LEU A 84 -71.97 24.83 21.21
C LEU A 84 -70.79 24.59 20.27
N SER A 85 -71.08 24.24 19.03
CA SER A 85 -70.08 23.98 18.00
C SER A 85 -70.25 24.90 16.80
N SER A 86 -69.15 25.21 16.12
CA SER A 86 -69.17 25.84 14.80
C SER A 86 -69.82 24.92 13.77
N LYS A 87 -70.14 25.46 12.59
CA LYS A 87 -70.44 24.59 11.44
C LYS A 87 -69.25 23.69 11.16
N GLU A 88 -69.47 22.38 11.23
CA GLU A 88 -68.46 21.39 10.88
C GLU A 88 -68.16 21.51 9.38
N LYS A 89 -66.88 21.64 9.03
CA LYS A 89 -66.49 21.55 7.63
C LYS A 89 -66.68 20.09 7.19
N PRO A 90 -67.40 19.82 6.08
CA PRO A 90 -67.58 18.46 5.59
C PRO A 90 -66.23 17.95 5.12
N THR A 91 -65.58 17.16 5.97
CA THR A 91 -64.24 16.66 5.69
C THR A 91 -64.08 15.26 6.25
N ASP A 92 -63.71 14.29 5.41
CA ASP A 92 -63.28 12.93 5.81
C ASP A 92 -61.93 12.93 6.55
N GLN A 93 -61.56 14.05 7.15
CA GLN A 93 -60.22 14.31 7.68
C GLN A 93 -60.17 13.96 9.17
N THR A 94 -59.13 13.23 9.54
CA THR A 94 -58.78 13.01 10.94
C THR A 94 -57.98 14.22 11.44
N GLY A 95 -58.47 14.82 12.53
CA GLY A 95 -57.80 15.94 13.18
C GLY A 95 -57.29 15.58 14.57
N ILE A 96 -56.43 16.44 15.10
CA ILE A 96 -55.97 16.39 16.49
C ILE A 96 -56.77 17.42 17.27
N GLY A 97 -57.43 16.97 18.34
CA GLY A 97 -58.19 17.81 19.26
C GLY A 97 -57.28 18.47 20.28
N PHE A 98 -57.45 19.78 20.47
CA PHE A 98 -56.79 20.57 21.51
C PHE A 98 -57.87 21.12 22.43
N GLN A 99 -57.69 20.95 23.75
CA GLN A 99 -58.68 21.37 24.74
C GLN A 99 -58.07 22.30 25.78
N LYS A 100 -58.82 23.33 26.18
CA LYS A 100 -58.43 24.26 27.25
C LYS A 100 -59.61 24.59 28.16
N PRO A 101 -59.45 24.54 29.49
CA PRO A 101 -60.49 25.01 30.41
C PRO A 101 -60.66 26.52 30.30
N ILE A 102 -61.89 26.98 30.40
CA ILE A 102 -62.27 28.39 30.44
C ILE A 102 -62.59 28.74 31.88
N GLU A 103 -61.81 29.64 32.46
CA GLU A 103 -61.91 30.02 33.88
C GLU A 103 -62.09 31.53 34.01
N PHE A 104 -62.98 31.95 34.91
CA PHE A 104 -63.17 33.36 35.27
C PHE A 104 -63.18 33.49 36.79
N SER A 105 -62.28 34.30 37.34
CA SER A 105 -62.23 34.58 38.79
C SER A 105 -62.24 33.33 39.69
N HIS A 106 -61.59 32.24 39.25
CA HIS A 106 -61.48 30.93 39.93
C HIS A 106 -62.70 30.00 39.81
N GLU A 107 -63.70 30.37 39.02
CA GLU A 107 -64.80 29.49 38.62
C GLU A 107 -64.56 28.99 37.18
N ARG A 108 -64.70 27.68 36.98
CA ARG A 108 -64.64 27.09 35.64
C ARG A 108 -66.01 27.25 34.98
N LEU A 109 -66.01 27.79 33.77
CA LEU A 109 -67.21 28.07 32.99
C LEU A 109 -67.46 26.98 31.94
N GLY A 110 -66.42 26.25 31.55
CA GLY A 110 -66.48 25.20 30.54
C GLY A 110 -65.11 24.87 29.94
N TYR A 111 -65.13 24.24 28.77
CA TYR A 111 -63.94 23.89 27.99
C TYR A 111 -64.06 24.40 26.55
N ALA A 112 -63.01 25.01 26.04
CA ALA A 112 -62.82 25.24 24.61
C ALA A 112 -62.14 24.02 23.99
N GLU A 113 -62.61 23.59 22.83
CA GLU A 113 -61.99 22.54 22.02
C GLU A 113 -61.86 23.00 20.57
N ILE A 114 -60.70 22.71 19.97
CA ILE A 114 -60.42 22.95 18.56
C ILE A 114 -59.89 21.66 17.95
N LEU A 115 -60.48 21.25 16.83
CA LEU A 115 -60.01 20.12 16.03
C LEU A 115 -59.24 20.66 14.81
N LEU A 116 -57.93 20.42 14.78
CA LEU A 116 -57.06 20.84 13.69
C LEU A 116 -56.76 19.70 12.72
N SER A 117 -56.79 20.00 11.42
CA SER A 117 -56.45 19.04 10.35
C SER A 117 -54.96 18.67 10.37
N HIS A 118 -54.66 17.37 10.42
CA HIS A 118 -53.29 16.85 10.33
C HIS A 118 -52.85 16.55 8.89
N ASP A 119 -53.68 16.87 7.90
CA ASP A 119 -53.45 16.57 6.47
C ASP A 119 -52.14 17.14 5.95
N PHE A 120 -51.80 18.36 6.35
CA PHE A 120 -50.58 19.01 5.89
C PHE A 120 -49.33 18.20 6.27
N LEU A 121 -49.27 17.72 7.51
CA LEU A 121 -48.18 16.88 8.01
C LEU A 121 -48.11 15.55 7.27
N MET A 122 -49.25 14.93 6.98
CA MET A 122 -49.30 13.67 6.23
C MET A 122 -48.89 13.84 4.77
N ARG A 123 -49.37 14.89 4.08
CA ARG A 123 -48.98 15.19 2.70
C ARG A 123 -47.49 15.51 2.60
N TRP A 124 -46.93 16.21 3.59
CA TRP A 124 -45.50 16.47 3.64
C TRP A 124 -44.71 15.18 3.81
N LYS A 125 -45.09 14.30 4.76
CA LYS A 125 -44.44 13.00 4.98
C LYS A 125 -44.46 12.13 3.72
N GLN A 126 -45.60 12.07 3.04
CA GLN A 126 -45.74 11.32 1.79
C GLN A 126 -44.85 11.89 0.68
N ARG A 127 -44.85 13.21 0.46
CA ARG A 127 -43.98 13.86 -0.53
C ARG A 127 -42.50 13.62 -0.24
N ALA A 128 -42.09 13.71 1.02
CA ALA A 128 -40.73 13.41 1.44
C ALA A 128 -40.35 11.95 1.12
N ALA A 129 -41.22 10.99 1.43
CA ALA A 129 -41.01 9.58 1.11
C ALA A 129 -40.88 9.33 -0.40
N TYR A 130 -41.76 9.92 -1.23
CA TYR A 130 -41.68 9.79 -2.69
C TYR A 130 -40.40 10.41 -3.25
N SER A 131 -39.99 11.58 -2.74
CA SER A 131 -38.74 12.23 -3.18
C SER A 131 -37.51 11.39 -2.85
N ALA A 132 -37.48 10.76 -1.66
CA ALA A 132 -36.41 9.84 -1.28
C ALA A 132 -36.38 8.58 -2.15
N ALA A 133 -37.55 8.02 -2.50
CA ALA A 133 -37.64 6.87 -3.40
C ALA A 133 -37.10 7.23 -4.81
N LEU A 134 -37.53 8.36 -5.38
CA LEU A 134 -37.05 8.84 -6.68
C LEU A 134 -35.54 9.09 -6.70
N PHE A 135 -35.01 9.73 -5.66
CA PHE A 135 -33.57 9.97 -5.52
C PHE A 135 -32.78 8.66 -5.53
N ASN A 136 -33.23 7.67 -4.76
CA ASN A 136 -32.60 6.35 -4.74
C ASN A 136 -32.66 5.64 -6.09
N SER A 137 -33.81 5.69 -6.78
CA SER A 137 -33.94 5.12 -8.13
C SER A 137 -32.99 5.77 -9.14
N LEU A 138 -32.83 7.10 -9.10
CA LEU A 138 -31.92 7.83 -9.97
C LEU A 138 -30.45 7.49 -9.70
N ILE A 139 -30.05 7.34 -8.42
CA ILE A 139 -28.69 6.93 -8.08
C ILE A 139 -28.41 5.51 -8.58
N ILE A 140 -29.34 4.57 -8.38
CA ILE A 140 -29.16 3.19 -8.86
C ILE A 140 -29.03 3.16 -10.38
N LEU A 141 -29.88 3.90 -11.10
CA LEU A 141 -29.78 4.05 -12.55
C LEU A 141 -28.44 4.66 -12.98
N GLY A 142 -28.01 5.75 -12.33
CA GLY A 142 -26.74 6.40 -12.62
C GLY A 142 -25.54 5.48 -12.37
N PHE A 143 -25.56 4.73 -11.27
CA PHE A 143 -24.51 3.77 -10.94
C PHE A 143 -24.50 2.59 -11.91
N GLY A 144 -25.67 2.08 -12.30
CA GLY A 144 -25.81 1.05 -13.33
C GLY A 144 -25.27 1.52 -14.69
N LEU A 145 -25.62 2.73 -15.12
CA LEU A 145 -25.09 3.34 -16.35
C LEU A 145 -23.57 3.56 -16.27
N PHE A 146 -23.06 3.99 -15.12
CA PHE A 146 -21.64 4.18 -14.91
C PHE A 146 -20.87 2.84 -15.03
N ILE A 147 -21.32 1.80 -14.31
CA ILE A 147 -20.75 0.45 -14.40
C ILE A 147 -20.79 -0.03 -15.85
N TYR A 148 -21.94 0.12 -16.53
CA TYR A 148 -22.09 -0.29 -17.92
C TYR A 148 -21.12 0.44 -18.85
N SER A 149 -20.99 1.76 -18.72
CA SER A 149 -20.05 2.54 -19.55
C SER A 149 -18.59 2.17 -19.27
N ASN A 150 -18.26 1.91 -18.00
CA ASN A 150 -16.90 1.57 -17.62
C ASN A 150 -16.56 0.17 -18.12
N HIS A 151 -17.52 -0.76 -18.06
CA HIS A 151 -17.39 -2.10 -18.61
C HIS A 151 -17.19 -2.06 -20.13
N GLN A 152 -17.96 -1.26 -20.87
CA GLN A 152 -17.77 -1.04 -22.31
C GLN A 152 -16.37 -0.48 -22.63
N ARG A 153 -15.90 0.53 -21.88
CA ARG A 153 -14.55 1.10 -22.05
C ARG A 153 -13.45 0.07 -21.76
N GLN A 154 -13.60 -0.69 -20.68
CA GLN A 154 -12.67 -1.76 -20.34
C GLN A 154 -12.66 -2.83 -21.42
N GLN A 155 -13.81 -3.26 -21.95
CA GLN A 155 -13.87 -4.22 -23.06
C GLN A 155 -13.11 -3.71 -24.29
N GLY A 156 -13.24 -2.43 -24.65
CA GLY A 156 -12.46 -1.83 -25.74
C GLY A 156 -10.96 -1.85 -25.50
N GLN A 157 -10.51 -1.50 -24.28
CA GLN A 157 -9.10 -1.60 -23.89
C GLN A 157 -8.60 -3.05 -23.90
N TRP A 158 -9.42 -4.00 -23.45
CA TRP A 158 -9.11 -5.43 -23.45
C TRP A 158 -8.99 -6.00 -24.86
N GLN A 159 -9.83 -5.54 -25.80
CA GLN A 159 -9.72 -5.92 -27.21
C GLN A 159 -8.42 -5.38 -27.83
N GLN A 160 -8.03 -4.15 -27.51
CA GLN A 160 -6.74 -3.58 -27.94
C GLN A 160 -5.56 -4.34 -27.34
N LEU A 161 -5.62 -4.67 -26.05
CA LEU A 161 -4.56 -5.41 -25.35
C LEU A 161 -4.44 -6.85 -25.84
N SER A 162 -5.56 -7.52 -26.11
CA SER A 162 -5.58 -8.83 -26.75
C SER A 162 -4.99 -8.78 -28.16
N GLY A 163 -5.32 -7.74 -28.95
CA GLY A 163 -4.72 -7.51 -30.27
C GLY A 163 -3.21 -7.30 -30.21
N ASN A 164 -2.73 -6.49 -29.26
CA ASN A 164 -1.30 -6.24 -29.04
C ASN A 164 -0.56 -7.50 -28.55
N LEU A 165 -1.17 -8.29 -27.66
CA LEU A 165 -0.61 -9.58 -27.22
C LEU A 165 -0.55 -10.60 -28.38
N HIS A 166 -1.57 -10.65 -29.23
CA HIS A 166 -1.56 -11.48 -30.44
C HIS A 166 -0.45 -11.06 -31.41
N ALA A 167 -0.16 -9.76 -31.52
CA ALA A 167 0.91 -9.23 -32.36
C ALA A 167 2.31 -9.51 -31.79
N LEU A 168 2.50 -9.35 -30.48
CA LEU A 168 3.82 -9.46 -29.83
C LEU A 168 4.21 -10.90 -29.50
N LEU A 169 3.26 -11.79 -29.18
CA LEU A 169 3.50 -13.17 -28.74
C LEU A 169 2.59 -14.18 -29.46
N PRO A 170 2.76 -14.36 -30.78
CA PRO A 170 1.84 -15.15 -31.62
C PRO A 170 1.81 -16.65 -31.28
N LYS A 171 2.84 -17.18 -30.59
CA LYS A 171 2.88 -18.59 -30.14
C LYS A 171 1.99 -18.84 -28.90
N LEU A 172 1.99 -17.91 -27.93
CA LEU A 172 1.14 -17.97 -26.73
C LEU A 172 -0.32 -17.65 -27.05
N ALA A 173 -0.56 -16.69 -27.96
CA ALA A 173 -1.89 -16.30 -28.39
C ALA A 173 -2.71 -17.48 -28.99
N LYS A 174 -2.05 -18.44 -29.66
CA LYS A 174 -2.70 -19.63 -30.21
C LYS A 174 -3.16 -20.65 -29.15
N GLN A 175 -2.63 -20.58 -27.94
CA GLN A 175 -2.97 -21.49 -26.83
C GLN A 175 -4.05 -20.91 -25.90
N LEU A 176 -4.28 -19.60 -25.97
CA LEU A 176 -5.23 -18.89 -25.10
C LEU A 176 -6.62 -18.88 -25.73
N THR A 177 -7.56 -19.63 -25.13
CA THR A 177 -8.95 -19.75 -25.62
C THR A 177 -9.93 -19.29 -24.54
N GLY A 178 -10.95 -18.50 -24.93
CA GLY A 178 -12.00 -18.02 -24.03
C GLY A 178 -12.17 -16.51 -24.03
N SER A 179 -12.91 -15.99 -23.04
CA SER A 179 -13.08 -14.54 -22.85
C SER A 179 -11.75 -13.87 -22.46
N PRO A 180 -11.55 -12.56 -22.69
CA PRO A 180 -10.30 -11.87 -22.36
C PRO A 180 -9.87 -12.02 -20.89
N GLU A 181 -10.83 -12.06 -19.97
CA GLU A 181 -10.56 -12.34 -18.55
C GLU A 181 -10.10 -13.78 -18.31
N GLN A 182 -10.66 -14.75 -19.03
CA GLN A 182 -10.24 -16.15 -18.96
C GLN A 182 -8.86 -16.35 -19.59
N GLN A 183 -8.59 -15.67 -20.71
CA GLN A 183 -7.26 -15.65 -21.33
C GLN A 183 -6.25 -15.03 -20.37
N LEU A 184 -6.57 -13.92 -19.70
CA LEU A 184 -5.69 -13.33 -18.70
C LEU A 184 -5.52 -14.23 -17.48
N LYS A 185 -6.57 -14.93 -17.01
CA LYS A 185 -6.48 -15.87 -15.89
C LYS A 185 -5.67 -17.12 -16.24
N GLN A 186 -5.76 -17.59 -17.49
CA GLN A 186 -4.91 -18.65 -18.04
C GLN A 186 -3.46 -18.17 -18.19
N LEU A 187 -3.24 -16.95 -18.67
CA LEU A 187 -1.93 -16.31 -18.70
C LEU A 187 -1.38 -16.16 -17.28
N PHE A 188 -2.20 -15.73 -16.33
CA PHE A 188 -1.84 -15.61 -14.92
C PHE A 188 -1.59 -16.96 -14.28
N GLN A 189 -2.29 -18.04 -14.65
CA GLN A 189 -2.01 -19.39 -14.15
C GLN A 189 -0.72 -19.95 -14.76
N GLN A 190 -0.54 -19.79 -16.06
CA GLN A 190 0.68 -20.19 -16.77
C GLN A 190 1.89 -19.34 -16.36
N LEU A 191 1.67 -18.11 -15.90
CA LEU A 191 2.68 -17.25 -15.27
C LEU A 191 2.79 -17.53 -13.76
N ASN A 192 1.73 -17.95 -13.05
CA ASN A 192 1.73 -18.28 -11.61
C ASN A 192 2.37 -19.61 -11.29
N ASP A 193 2.38 -20.57 -12.21
CA ASP A 193 3.12 -21.81 -11.98
C ASP A 193 4.63 -21.51 -11.84
N PRO A 194 5.24 -20.65 -12.68
CA PRO A 194 6.57 -20.11 -12.40
C PRO A 194 6.57 -19.03 -11.30
N LEU A 195 5.50 -18.24 -11.08
CA LEU A 195 5.47 -17.21 -10.03
C LEU A 195 5.29 -17.76 -8.60
N ASN A 196 4.69 -18.93 -8.42
CA ASN A 196 4.62 -19.64 -7.13
C ASN A 196 5.95 -20.28 -6.79
N GLN A 197 6.70 -20.74 -7.80
CA GLN A 197 8.11 -21.07 -7.65
C GLN A 197 8.92 -19.82 -7.30
N GLN A 198 8.64 -18.67 -7.92
CA GLN A 198 9.20 -17.38 -7.51
C GLN A 198 8.67 -16.90 -6.15
N GLY A 199 7.50 -17.35 -5.68
CA GLY A 199 6.89 -16.99 -4.40
C GLY A 199 7.54 -17.69 -3.22
N GLU A 200 8.01 -18.92 -3.42
CA GLU A 200 8.94 -19.57 -2.48
C GLU A 200 10.29 -18.86 -2.46
N VAL A 201 10.79 -18.41 -3.62
CA VAL A 201 12.02 -17.59 -3.71
C VAL A 201 11.83 -16.22 -3.05
N ILE A 202 10.68 -15.56 -3.23
CA ILE A 202 10.35 -14.27 -2.58
C ILE A 202 10.16 -14.45 -1.08
N ARG A 203 9.56 -15.56 -0.61
CA ARG A 203 9.53 -15.89 0.83
C ARG A 203 10.93 -16.19 1.38
N TYR A 204 11.78 -16.84 0.60
CA TYR A 204 13.18 -17.11 0.94
C TYR A 204 14.02 -15.82 0.99
N LEU A 205 13.73 -14.85 0.11
CA LEU A 205 14.33 -13.52 0.09
C LEU A 205 13.77 -12.58 1.18
N GLN A 206 12.47 -12.66 1.50
CA GLN A 206 11.85 -11.89 2.58
C GLN A 206 12.32 -12.35 3.96
N ASN A 207 12.64 -13.63 4.12
CA ASN A 207 13.22 -14.15 5.36
C ASN A 207 14.74 -13.87 5.50
N ASN A 208 15.39 -13.27 4.48
CA ASN A 208 16.80 -12.90 4.49
C ASN A 208 16.99 -11.41 4.16
N PRO A 209 16.92 -10.51 5.17
CA PRO A 209 16.75 -9.06 4.97
C PRO A 209 18.04 -8.30 4.58
N PHE A 210 19.06 -8.96 4.02
CA PHE A 210 20.31 -8.30 3.60
C PHE A 210 20.39 -8.01 2.09
N VAL A 211 19.35 -8.30 1.33
CA VAL A 211 19.28 -7.93 -0.08
C VAL A 211 18.52 -6.61 -0.20
N THR A 212 19.24 -5.51 -0.46
CA THR A 212 18.68 -4.18 -0.75
C THR A 212 17.62 -4.27 -1.85
N THR A 213 16.36 -4.13 -1.45
CA THR A 213 15.16 -4.48 -2.23
C THR A 213 14.78 -3.46 -3.31
N ASP A 214 15.47 -2.31 -3.39
CA ASP A 214 15.03 -1.20 -4.25
C ASP A 214 15.70 -1.15 -5.63
N ARG A 215 16.59 -2.11 -5.98
CA ARG A 215 17.27 -2.13 -7.30
C ARG A 215 17.21 -3.44 -8.07
N LEU A 216 16.55 -4.48 -7.55
CA LEU A 216 16.52 -5.82 -8.17
C LEU A 216 15.26 -6.10 -9.01
N ILE A 217 14.33 -5.14 -9.12
CA ILE A 217 13.14 -5.25 -9.98
C ILE A 217 13.45 -4.77 -11.42
N GLU A 218 14.56 -4.08 -11.64
CA GLU A 218 15.00 -3.71 -12.99
C GLU A 218 15.80 -4.85 -13.65
N GLN A 219 15.12 -5.58 -14.54
CA GLN A 219 15.74 -6.32 -15.64
C GLN A 219 16.69 -7.48 -15.26
N ILE A 220 16.28 -8.36 -14.34
CA ILE A 220 16.80 -9.73 -14.36
C ILE A 220 16.06 -10.47 -15.47
N SER A 221 16.65 -10.52 -16.66
CA SER A 221 16.22 -11.44 -17.70
C SER A 221 16.65 -12.85 -17.30
N LEU A 222 15.72 -13.63 -16.73
CA LEU A 222 15.85 -15.10 -16.68
C LEU A 222 15.75 -15.63 -18.13
N GLY A 223 16.81 -15.43 -18.91
CA GLY A 223 16.99 -16.03 -20.22
C GLY A 223 17.42 -17.49 -20.10
N ASP A 224 17.38 -18.21 -21.22
CA ASP A 224 17.68 -19.65 -21.38
C ASP A 224 19.07 -20.11 -20.86
N ASP A 225 19.94 -19.20 -20.41
CA ASP A 225 21.31 -19.47 -19.95
C ASP A 225 21.51 -19.47 -18.42
N SER A 226 20.44 -19.48 -17.63
CA SER A 226 20.59 -19.58 -16.17
C SER A 226 21.00 -20.99 -15.74
N ARG A 227 22.11 -21.12 -15.00
CA ARG A 227 22.67 -22.42 -14.58
C ARG A 227 23.06 -22.41 -13.11
N TYR A 228 22.97 -23.57 -12.48
CA TYR A 228 23.48 -23.78 -11.13
C TYR A 228 24.89 -24.36 -11.23
N LEU A 229 25.88 -23.59 -10.79
CA LEU A 229 27.31 -23.92 -10.92
C LEU A 229 27.99 -23.71 -9.57
N ASN A 230 29.11 -24.40 -9.36
CA ASN A 230 30.00 -24.06 -8.25
C ASN A 230 30.85 -22.88 -8.69
N VAL A 231 30.83 -21.81 -7.92
CA VAL A 231 31.55 -20.58 -8.25
C VAL A 231 32.38 -20.14 -7.06
N ALA A 232 33.52 -19.52 -7.36
CA ALA A 232 34.30 -18.81 -6.37
C ALA A 232 34.14 -17.31 -6.61
N LEU A 233 33.91 -16.57 -5.53
CA LEU A 233 33.65 -15.15 -5.53
C LEU A 233 34.74 -14.43 -4.73
N VAL A 234 35.30 -13.38 -5.31
CA VAL A 234 36.28 -12.50 -4.66
C VAL A 234 35.70 -11.10 -4.62
N SER A 235 35.43 -10.59 -3.43
CA SER A 235 34.95 -9.23 -3.22
C SER A 235 36.06 -8.35 -2.65
N VAL A 236 36.18 -7.14 -3.20
CA VAL A 236 37.18 -6.15 -2.79
C VAL A 236 36.46 -4.88 -2.35
N GLU A 237 36.65 -4.50 -1.09
CA GLU A 237 35.98 -3.33 -0.51
C GLU A 237 36.95 -2.36 0.13
N CYS A 238 36.77 -1.06 -0.13
CA CYS A 238 37.56 -0.02 0.51
C CYS A 238 36.93 0.37 1.86
N GLN A 239 37.59 0.02 2.96
CA GLN A 239 37.07 0.21 4.32
C GLN A 239 37.24 1.65 4.83
N ASN A 240 38.20 2.40 4.29
CA ASN A 240 38.49 3.77 4.72
C ASN A 240 38.01 4.84 3.71
N TRP A 241 37.02 4.52 2.87
CA TRP A 241 36.51 5.42 1.82
C TRP A 241 36.08 6.79 2.34
N GLU A 242 35.35 6.86 3.46
CA GLU A 242 34.94 8.13 4.09
C GLU A 242 36.12 9.02 4.49
N GLN A 243 37.25 8.40 4.86
CA GLN A 243 38.46 9.11 5.27
C GLN A 243 39.24 9.60 4.05
N LEU A 244 39.19 8.87 2.93
CA LEU A 244 39.76 9.29 1.66
C LEU A 244 39.02 10.50 1.09
N ILE A 245 37.67 10.53 1.17
CA ILE A 245 36.87 11.67 0.72
C ILE A 245 37.28 12.98 1.40
N ARG A 246 37.71 12.91 2.66
CA ARG A 246 38.17 14.08 3.43
C ARG A 246 39.60 14.51 3.10
N SER A 247 40.39 13.61 2.51
CA SER A 247 41.84 13.79 2.34
C SER A 247 42.24 14.09 0.89
N TYR A 248 41.40 13.74 -0.08
CA TYR A 248 41.66 13.86 -1.52
C TYR A 248 40.60 14.70 -2.21
N ASP A 249 41.02 15.43 -3.24
CA ASP A 249 40.10 16.15 -4.12
C ASP A 249 39.30 15.18 -5.02
N ALA A 250 38.14 15.60 -5.51
CA ALA A 250 37.26 14.79 -6.34
C ALA A 250 37.98 14.16 -7.57
N ASN A 251 38.85 14.91 -8.24
CA ASN A 251 39.62 14.40 -9.38
C ASN A 251 40.63 13.32 -8.96
N GLN A 252 41.27 13.49 -7.80
CA GLN A 252 42.22 12.51 -7.29
C GLN A 252 41.51 11.22 -6.88
N LEU A 253 40.34 11.32 -6.23
CA LEU A 253 39.50 10.17 -5.91
C LEU A 253 39.05 9.42 -7.16
N GLN A 254 38.67 10.14 -8.22
CA GLN A 254 38.29 9.55 -9.49
C GLN A 254 39.46 8.78 -10.12
N HIS A 255 40.68 9.36 -10.15
CA HIS A 255 41.86 8.67 -10.66
C HIS A 255 42.22 7.43 -9.85
N ILE A 256 42.13 7.53 -8.52
CA ILE A 256 42.36 6.39 -7.61
C ILE A 256 41.35 5.28 -7.92
N TRP A 257 40.07 5.62 -8.05
CA TRP A 257 39.01 4.65 -8.38
C TRP A 257 39.19 3.99 -9.74
N GLN A 258 39.46 4.77 -10.79
CA GLN A 258 39.69 4.27 -12.15
C GLN A 258 40.88 3.30 -12.19
N ARG A 259 41.94 3.60 -11.43
CA ARG A 259 43.11 2.70 -11.33
C ARG A 259 42.75 1.37 -10.69
N TYR A 260 41.87 1.36 -9.68
CA TYR A 260 41.39 0.13 -9.06
C TYR A 260 40.45 -0.67 -9.95
N GLU A 261 39.52 0.00 -10.63
CA GLU A 261 38.63 -0.66 -11.59
C GLU A 261 39.43 -1.31 -12.72
N SER A 262 40.42 -0.60 -13.27
CA SER A 262 41.33 -1.15 -14.28
C SER A 262 42.13 -2.35 -13.76
N MET A 263 42.63 -2.28 -12.51
CA MET A 263 43.33 -3.39 -11.88
C MET A 263 42.43 -4.63 -11.71
N LEU A 264 41.18 -4.44 -11.28
CA LEU A 264 40.21 -5.55 -11.16
C LEU A 264 39.89 -6.18 -12.51
N ILE A 265 39.74 -5.37 -13.57
CA ILE A 265 39.53 -5.86 -14.95
C ILE A 265 40.75 -6.70 -15.40
N GLN A 266 41.97 -6.19 -15.23
CA GLN A 266 43.18 -6.89 -15.64
C GLN A 266 43.40 -8.20 -14.86
N VAL A 267 43.10 -8.21 -13.56
CA VAL A 267 43.17 -9.44 -12.76
C VAL A 267 42.09 -10.44 -13.19
N GLY A 268 40.89 -9.96 -13.50
CA GLY A 268 39.83 -10.78 -14.09
C GLY A 268 40.28 -11.44 -15.39
N GLU A 269 40.86 -10.68 -16.31
CA GLU A 269 41.40 -11.21 -17.59
C GLU A 269 42.55 -12.20 -17.39
N LEU A 270 43.40 -12.00 -16.36
CA LEU A 270 44.56 -12.87 -16.11
C LEU A 270 44.18 -14.26 -15.56
N TYR A 271 43.09 -14.34 -14.80
CA TYR A 271 42.65 -15.55 -14.08
C TYR A 271 41.28 -16.05 -14.54
N ASP A 272 40.82 -15.62 -15.72
CA ASP A 272 39.51 -15.95 -16.29
C ASP A 272 38.30 -15.65 -15.36
N GLY A 273 38.43 -14.59 -14.56
CA GLY A 273 37.38 -14.06 -13.69
C GLY A 273 36.50 -13.02 -14.39
N VAL A 274 35.19 -13.04 -14.12
CA VAL A 274 34.24 -12.07 -14.68
C VAL A 274 33.75 -11.12 -13.59
N ILE A 275 33.74 -9.82 -13.88
CA ILE A 275 33.21 -8.80 -12.97
C ILE A 275 31.68 -8.89 -12.92
N LEU A 276 31.14 -8.96 -11.70
CA LEU A 276 29.70 -8.96 -11.46
C LEU A 276 29.09 -7.56 -11.62
N ALA A 277 27.77 -7.50 -11.76
CA ALA A 277 27.03 -6.23 -11.92
C ALA A 277 27.26 -5.18 -10.81
N ASN A 278 27.75 -5.60 -9.63
CA ASN A 278 28.11 -4.72 -8.52
C ASN A 278 29.43 -3.97 -8.72
N GLY A 279 30.27 -4.38 -9.69
CA GLY A 279 31.53 -3.72 -10.05
C GLY A 279 32.70 -3.94 -9.09
N LEU A 280 32.50 -4.68 -7.99
CA LEU A 280 33.48 -4.88 -6.92
C LEU A 280 33.70 -6.35 -6.55
N THR A 281 33.08 -7.25 -7.29
CA THR A 281 33.18 -8.69 -7.07
C THR A 281 33.50 -9.38 -8.37
N LEU A 282 34.52 -10.23 -8.32
CA LEU A 282 34.93 -11.12 -9.40
C LEU A 282 34.33 -12.50 -9.14
N ALA A 283 33.79 -13.12 -10.18
CA ALA A 283 33.28 -14.48 -10.15
C ALA A 283 34.12 -15.38 -11.06
N PHE A 284 34.47 -16.55 -10.53
CA PHE A 284 35.27 -17.59 -11.19
C PHE A 284 34.45 -18.88 -11.25
N GLY A 285 34.72 -19.73 -12.26
CA GLY A 285 33.95 -20.97 -12.46
C GLY A 285 32.63 -20.77 -13.22
N LEU A 286 32.49 -19.67 -13.96
CA LEU A 286 31.31 -19.42 -14.81
C LEU A 286 31.36 -20.20 -16.13
N ALA A 287 32.55 -20.64 -16.55
CA ALA A 287 32.73 -21.52 -17.71
C ALA A 287 32.71 -22.99 -17.29
N ASP A 288 31.97 -23.84 -18.02
CA ASP A 288 31.79 -25.27 -17.71
C ASP A 288 33.10 -26.10 -17.62
N SER A 289 34.26 -25.52 -18.00
CA SER A 289 35.56 -26.20 -18.05
C SER A 289 36.60 -25.72 -17.02
N ASP A 290 36.25 -24.78 -16.14
CA ASP A 290 37.22 -24.27 -15.16
C ASP A 290 37.21 -25.14 -13.89
N GLU A 291 38.00 -26.21 -13.88
CA GLU A 291 38.19 -27.06 -12.70
C GLU A 291 39.04 -26.39 -11.61
N GLN A 292 39.77 -25.30 -11.93
CA GLN A 292 40.70 -24.62 -11.02
C GLN A 292 40.17 -23.28 -10.49
N TYR A 293 38.89 -22.99 -10.68
CA TYR A 293 38.24 -21.73 -10.30
C TYR A 293 38.52 -21.28 -8.86
N ALA A 294 38.56 -22.21 -7.89
CA ALA A 294 38.84 -21.89 -6.49
C ALA A 294 40.30 -21.45 -6.26
N VAL A 295 41.25 -22.04 -6.98
CA VAL A 295 42.68 -21.67 -6.93
C VAL A 295 42.90 -20.34 -7.64
N ASN A 296 42.25 -20.14 -8.80
CA ASN A 296 42.31 -18.90 -9.57
C ASN A 296 41.74 -17.72 -8.76
N ALA A 297 40.62 -17.91 -8.07
CA ALA A 297 40.05 -16.92 -7.17
C ALA A 297 41.02 -16.52 -6.05
N LEU A 298 41.72 -17.49 -5.46
CA LEU A 298 42.70 -17.22 -4.42
C LEU A 298 43.93 -16.48 -4.95
N TYR A 299 44.44 -16.86 -6.12
CA TYR A 299 45.57 -16.17 -6.76
C TYR A 299 45.20 -14.75 -7.14
N ALA A 300 44.00 -14.54 -7.69
CA ALA A 300 43.47 -13.21 -7.97
C ALA A 300 43.41 -12.37 -6.68
N ALA A 301 42.87 -12.91 -5.59
CA ALA A 301 42.83 -12.24 -4.29
C ALA A 301 44.23 -11.85 -3.80
N LYS A 302 45.22 -12.75 -3.88
CA LYS A 302 46.60 -12.48 -3.44
C LYS A 302 47.30 -11.45 -4.33
N VAL A 303 47.10 -11.50 -5.64
CA VAL A 303 47.67 -10.51 -6.56
C VAL A 303 47.07 -9.13 -6.35
N ILE A 304 45.76 -9.04 -6.10
CA ILE A 304 45.09 -7.77 -5.75
C ILE A 304 45.67 -7.19 -4.47
N GLU A 305 45.89 -8.02 -3.44
CA GLU A 305 46.51 -7.58 -2.19
C GLU A 305 47.94 -7.05 -2.41
N LEU A 306 48.79 -7.80 -3.10
CA LEU A 306 50.18 -7.41 -3.36
C LEU A 306 50.28 -6.16 -4.25
N ALA A 307 49.45 -6.08 -5.29
CA ALA A 307 49.37 -4.91 -6.16
C ALA A 307 48.91 -3.69 -5.36
N HIS A 308 47.91 -3.85 -4.50
CA HIS A 308 47.45 -2.80 -3.60
C HIS A 308 48.55 -2.32 -2.65
N GLN A 309 49.30 -3.21 -2.01
CA GLN A 309 50.41 -2.85 -1.13
C GLN A 309 51.48 -2.02 -1.85
N LYS A 310 51.85 -2.41 -3.09
CA LYS A 310 52.80 -1.65 -3.93
C LYS A 310 52.23 -0.29 -4.34
N ILE A 311 50.95 -0.19 -4.68
CA ILE A 311 50.28 1.09 -4.97
C ILE A 311 50.27 1.99 -3.73
N ALA A 312 49.94 1.44 -2.56
CA ALA A 312 49.93 2.16 -1.29
C ALA A 312 51.31 2.76 -0.98
N GLN A 313 52.40 2.05 -1.25
CA GLN A 313 53.77 2.55 -1.10
C GLN A 313 54.11 3.70 -2.08
N SER A 314 53.48 3.73 -3.26
CA SER A 314 53.67 4.79 -4.25
C SER A 314 52.90 6.09 -3.92
N LEU A 315 51.87 6.00 -3.07
CA LEU A 315 51.05 7.14 -2.68
C LEU A 315 51.74 7.90 -1.54
N LYS A 316 51.98 9.20 -1.74
CA LYS A 316 52.58 10.08 -0.71
C LYS A 316 51.63 10.42 0.45
N ALA A 317 50.33 10.19 0.26
CA ALA A 317 49.27 10.51 1.21
C ALA A 317 48.59 9.21 1.70
N LYS A 318 47.45 9.33 2.38
CA LYS A 318 46.76 8.20 3.00
C LYS A 318 46.25 7.18 1.97
N ALA A 319 46.83 6.00 1.94
CA ALA A 319 46.41 4.94 1.04
C ALA A 319 45.00 4.39 1.40
N PRO A 320 44.22 3.93 0.41
CA PRO A 320 43.02 3.16 0.67
C PRO A 320 43.36 1.88 1.44
N GLU A 321 42.46 1.43 2.30
CA GLU A 321 42.58 0.17 3.04
C GLU A 321 41.57 -0.81 2.45
N PHE A 322 42.04 -1.79 1.66
CA PHE A 322 41.15 -2.78 1.09
C PHE A 322 41.02 -4.02 1.97
N GLY A 323 39.79 -4.46 2.10
CA GLY A 323 39.44 -5.79 2.57
C GLY A 323 39.14 -6.69 1.40
N ILE A 324 39.71 -7.88 1.41
CA ILE A 324 39.41 -8.89 0.39
C ILE A 324 38.71 -10.05 1.07
N ALA A 325 37.55 -10.40 0.55
CA ALA A 325 36.78 -11.56 1.00
C ALA A 325 36.69 -12.56 -0.15
N VAL A 326 36.95 -13.83 0.14
CA VAL A 326 36.85 -14.93 -0.81
C VAL A 326 35.91 -15.99 -0.28
N SER A 327 34.98 -16.40 -1.13
CA SER A 327 34.02 -17.44 -0.81
C SER A 327 33.83 -18.38 -1.98
N THR A 328 33.45 -19.62 -1.72
CA THR A 328 33.07 -20.57 -2.76
C THR A 328 31.85 -21.35 -2.31
N GLY A 329 31.05 -21.75 -3.29
CA GLY A 329 29.90 -22.58 -3.04
C GLY A 329 29.03 -22.71 -4.27
N PRO A 330 27.98 -23.51 -4.16
CA PRO A 330 27.00 -23.64 -5.21
C PRO A 330 26.20 -22.34 -5.32
N ALA A 331 26.10 -21.80 -6.54
CA ALA A 331 25.34 -20.59 -6.81
C ALA A 331 24.59 -20.67 -8.13
N PHE A 332 23.44 -20.02 -8.14
CA PHE A 332 22.68 -19.75 -9.34
C PHE A 332 23.28 -18.56 -10.07
N VAL A 333 23.72 -18.80 -11.30
CA VAL A 333 24.24 -17.79 -12.20
C VAL A 333 23.15 -17.40 -13.19
N SER A 334 22.88 -16.11 -13.29
CA SER A 334 21.97 -15.52 -14.26
C SER A 334 22.63 -14.30 -14.92
N GLN A 335 21.93 -13.65 -15.85
CA GLN A 335 22.39 -12.44 -16.52
C GLN A 335 21.44 -11.28 -16.24
N THR A 336 21.99 -10.11 -15.98
CA THR A 336 21.26 -8.84 -15.91
C THR A 336 21.77 -7.89 -17.00
N LEU A 337 20.90 -7.00 -17.47
CA LEU A 337 21.28 -5.97 -18.42
C LEU A 337 21.60 -4.68 -17.67
N LYS A 338 22.87 -4.32 -17.58
CA LYS A 338 23.31 -3.01 -17.05
C LYS A 338 23.82 -2.17 -18.21
N HIS A 339 23.16 -1.04 -18.50
CA HIS A 339 23.47 -0.18 -19.66
C HIS A 339 23.43 -0.91 -21.02
N GLY A 340 22.60 -1.96 -21.14
CA GLY A 340 22.49 -2.77 -22.36
C GLY A 340 23.57 -3.84 -22.52
N LEU A 341 24.49 -3.98 -21.56
CA LEU A 341 25.48 -5.06 -21.52
C LEU A 341 24.99 -6.20 -20.62
N PRO A 342 25.04 -7.46 -21.07
CA PRO A 342 24.74 -8.61 -20.23
C PRO A 342 25.89 -8.81 -19.24
N LEU A 343 25.61 -8.62 -17.95
CA LEU A 343 26.54 -8.89 -16.86
C LEU A 343 26.03 -10.08 -16.04
N PRO A 344 26.92 -10.99 -15.59
CA PRO A 344 26.51 -12.08 -14.73
C PRO A 344 26.05 -11.55 -13.36
N VAL A 345 25.03 -12.21 -12.83
CA VAL A 345 24.54 -12.08 -11.47
C VAL A 345 24.62 -13.44 -10.82
N VAL A 346 25.20 -13.48 -9.63
CA VAL A 346 25.39 -14.72 -8.87
C VAL A 346 24.57 -14.61 -7.59
N ALA A 347 23.76 -15.62 -7.31
CA ALA A 347 22.97 -15.73 -6.09
C ALA A 347 23.02 -17.16 -5.55
N GLY A 348 23.36 -17.34 -4.27
CA GLY A 348 23.45 -18.66 -3.66
C GLY A 348 24.35 -18.66 -2.43
N ASP A 349 24.81 -19.84 -2.05
CA ASP A 349 25.56 -20.04 -0.82
C ASP A 349 26.91 -19.31 -0.86
N ALA A 350 27.57 -19.29 -2.03
CA ALA A 350 28.82 -18.57 -2.23
C ALA A 350 28.67 -17.08 -1.88
N GLU A 351 27.62 -16.41 -2.40
CA GLU A 351 27.36 -14.98 -2.16
C GLU A 351 26.87 -14.72 -0.73
N ALA A 352 26.04 -15.62 -0.18
CA ALA A 352 25.57 -15.49 1.20
C ALA A 352 26.73 -15.56 2.20
N GLN A 353 27.65 -16.52 2.02
CA GLN A 353 28.86 -16.63 2.83
C GLN A 353 29.81 -15.44 2.61
N LEU A 354 29.96 -14.98 1.35
CA LEU A 354 30.77 -13.81 1.02
C LEU A 354 30.25 -12.56 1.74
N ALA A 355 28.94 -12.35 1.77
CA ALA A 355 28.32 -11.24 2.48
C ALA A 355 28.62 -11.27 3.99
N GLN A 356 28.63 -12.46 4.62
CA GLN A 356 28.99 -12.61 6.03
C GLN A 356 30.46 -12.29 6.29
N ILE A 357 31.36 -12.72 5.40
CA ILE A 357 32.79 -12.41 5.50
C ILE A 357 33.04 -10.90 5.30
N ARG A 358 32.37 -10.28 4.32
CA ARG A 358 32.42 -8.82 4.10
C ARG A 358 31.94 -8.03 5.31
N ALA A 359 30.93 -8.52 6.02
CA ALA A 359 30.43 -7.89 7.24
C ALA A 359 31.47 -7.84 8.37
N LEU A 360 32.51 -8.68 8.34
CA LEU A 360 33.64 -8.58 9.27
C LEU A 360 34.57 -7.38 8.98
N GLN A 361 34.39 -6.71 7.83
CA GLN A 361 35.20 -5.57 7.39
C GLN A 361 36.72 -5.86 7.44
N PRO A 362 37.21 -6.83 6.64
CA PRO A 362 38.64 -7.10 6.58
C PRO A 362 39.42 -5.82 6.24
N ARG A 363 40.51 -5.53 6.95
CA ARG A 363 41.38 -4.38 6.67
C ARG A 363 42.78 -4.86 6.34
N ASN A 364 43.19 -4.70 5.09
CA ASN A 364 44.50 -5.15 4.59
C ASN A 364 44.76 -6.64 4.83
N GLN A 365 43.70 -7.44 4.81
CA GLN A 365 43.75 -8.88 5.02
C GLN A 365 42.82 -9.57 4.01
N ILE A 366 43.15 -10.83 3.70
CA ILE A 366 42.32 -11.68 2.86
C ILE A 366 41.61 -12.69 3.78
N LEU A 367 40.29 -12.59 3.86
CA LEU A 367 39.47 -13.56 4.57
C LEU A 367 38.87 -14.56 3.60
N ILE A 368 38.96 -15.85 3.92
CA ILE A 368 38.49 -16.96 3.11
C ILE A 368 37.43 -17.76 3.87
N SER A 369 36.41 -18.25 3.16
CA SER A 369 35.40 -19.15 3.72
C SER A 369 35.93 -20.59 3.85
N GLU A 370 35.50 -21.31 4.88
CA GLU A 370 35.83 -22.74 5.08
C GLU A 370 35.59 -23.61 3.83
N PRO A 371 34.48 -23.46 3.07
CA PRO A 371 34.29 -24.22 1.83
C PRO A 371 35.44 -24.11 0.81
N LEU A 372 36.20 -23.01 0.82
CA LEU A 372 37.36 -22.85 -0.06
C LEU A 372 38.50 -23.80 0.31
N LEU A 373 38.66 -24.10 1.60
CA LEU A 373 39.67 -25.02 2.12
C LEU A 373 39.27 -26.50 1.92
N GLN A 374 38.01 -26.79 1.62
CA GLN A 374 37.57 -28.16 1.30
C GLN A 374 38.14 -28.64 -0.05
N PHE A 375 38.56 -27.72 -0.93
CA PHE A 375 39.23 -28.06 -2.18
C PHE A 375 40.66 -28.51 -1.92
N LYS A 376 40.97 -29.77 -2.25
CA LYS A 376 42.29 -30.39 -2.02
C LYS A 376 43.45 -29.58 -2.61
N GLU A 377 43.25 -28.96 -3.76
CA GLU A 377 44.27 -28.16 -4.42
C GLU A 377 44.59 -26.87 -3.67
N VAL A 378 43.56 -26.24 -3.09
CA VAL A 378 43.69 -25.04 -2.25
C VAL A 378 44.37 -25.39 -0.93
N ASN A 379 43.86 -26.40 -0.21
CA ASN A 379 44.37 -26.78 1.10
C ASN A 379 45.86 -27.17 1.10
N ASN A 380 46.34 -27.80 0.02
CA ASN A 380 47.75 -28.17 -0.11
C ASN A 380 48.69 -26.98 -0.34
N ARG A 381 48.15 -25.85 -0.81
CA ARG A 381 48.93 -24.67 -1.23
C ARG A 381 48.79 -23.49 -0.28
N VAL A 382 47.78 -23.48 0.57
CA VAL A 382 47.44 -22.36 1.44
C VAL A 382 48.04 -22.50 2.83
N GLU A 383 48.61 -21.42 3.33
CA GLU A 383 48.86 -21.20 4.76
C GLU A 383 47.82 -20.19 5.25
N ALA A 384 46.89 -20.67 6.09
CA ALA A 384 45.81 -19.84 6.63
C ALA A 384 45.61 -20.12 8.13
N ASN A 385 45.26 -19.08 8.86
CA ASN A 385 44.94 -19.14 10.29
C ASN A 385 43.44 -18.97 10.51
N LEU A 386 42.88 -19.68 11.49
CA LEU A 386 41.48 -19.47 11.85
C LEU A 386 41.32 -18.07 12.44
N ALA A 387 40.61 -17.21 11.73
CA ALA A 387 40.37 -15.83 12.16
C ALA A 387 39.16 -15.76 13.09
N ARG A 388 38.05 -16.39 12.68
CA ARG A 388 36.79 -16.31 13.43
C ARG A 388 35.81 -17.40 13.04
N ASP A 389 34.97 -17.78 14.00
CA ASP A 389 33.78 -18.57 13.76
C ASP A 389 32.53 -17.69 13.72
N ILE A 390 31.76 -17.81 12.66
CA ILE A 390 30.49 -17.09 12.49
C ILE A 390 29.35 -18.11 12.53
N THR A 391 28.27 -17.78 13.23
CA THR A 391 27.03 -18.55 13.15
C THR A 391 26.15 -17.95 12.07
N LEU A 392 25.84 -18.73 11.03
CA LEU A 392 24.93 -18.38 9.96
C LEU A 392 23.48 -18.32 10.49
N HIS A 393 22.62 -17.63 9.76
CA HIS A 393 21.21 -17.41 10.15
C HIS A 393 20.39 -18.71 10.22
N ASN A 394 20.82 -19.75 9.50
CA ASN A 394 20.24 -21.09 9.52
C ASN A 394 20.72 -21.93 10.73
N GLY A 395 21.59 -21.39 11.58
CA GLY A 395 22.18 -22.07 12.73
C GLY A 395 23.47 -22.82 12.43
N ASP A 396 23.89 -22.88 11.16
CA ASP A 396 25.15 -23.52 10.77
C ASP A 396 26.34 -22.66 11.17
N ARG A 397 27.50 -23.29 11.37
CA ARG A 397 28.75 -22.59 11.64
C ARG A 397 29.52 -22.42 10.34
N LEU A 398 29.99 -21.21 10.10
CA LEU A 398 30.94 -20.88 9.04
C LEU A 398 32.26 -20.49 9.70
N GLU A 399 33.30 -21.28 9.46
CA GLU A 399 34.66 -20.92 9.87
C GLU A 399 35.24 -19.94 8.83
N VAL A 400 35.79 -18.84 9.31
CA VAL A 400 36.44 -17.83 8.48
C VAL A 400 37.92 -17.82 8.82
N TRP A 401 38.72 -17.97 7.78
CA TRP A 401 40.17 -18.09 7.88
C TRP A 401 40.84 -16.85 7.27
N GLU A 402 41.97 -16.45 7.81
CA GLU A 402 42.83 -15.41 7.26
C GLU A 402 43.96 -16.07 6.47
N LEU A 403 44.15 -15.63 5.22
CA LEU A 403 45.19 -16.13 4.35
C LEU A 403 46.52 -15.41 4.64
N ASP A 404 47.54 -16.17 5.07
CA ASP A 404 48.88 -15.64 5.28
C ASP A 404 49.70 -15.69 3.97
N ASP A 405 49.90 -16.89 3.42
CA ASP A 405 50.74 -17.11 2.24
C ASP A 405 50.27 -18.30 1.36
N ILE A 406 50.79 -18.34 0.14
CA ILE A 406 50.53 -19.38 -0.87
C ILE A 406 51.85 -20.06 -1.24
N LYS A 407 52.02 -21.31 -0.81
CA LYS A 407 53.24 -22.11 -0.98
C LYS A 407 53.66 -22.22 -2.45
N GLY A 408 54.92 -21.88 -2.72
CA GLY A 408 55.62 -22.20 -3.97
C GLY A 408 55.36 -21.27 -5.16
N GLN A 409 54.49 -20.26 -5.03
CA GLN A 409 54.18 -19.32 -6.12
C GLN A 409 54.30 -17.83 -5.75
N SER A 410 54.69 -17.49 -4.51
CA SER A 410 54.76 -16.11 -4.03
C SER A 410 55.64 -15.19 -4.90
N SER A 411 56.74 -15.70 -5.47
CA SER A 411 57.63 -14.92 -6.36
C SER A 411 57.04 -14.66 -7.74
N LEU A 412 56.15 -15.51 -8.23
CA LEU A 412 55.45 -15.33 -9.50
C LEU A 412 54.28 -14.35 -9.33
N LEU A 413 53.51 -14.50 -8.26
CA LEU A 413 52.41 -13.59 -7.92
C LEU A 413 52.92 -12.17 -7.66
N ASP A 414 54.08 -12.01 -7.01
CA ASP A 414 54.69 -10.69 -6.78
C ASP A 414 55.13 -10.01 -8.09
N LYS A 415 55.67 -10.77 -9.05
CA LYS A 415 56.00 -10.27 -10.40
C LYS A 415 54.75 -9.87 -11.17
N GLN A 416 53.68 -10.66 -11.11
CA GLN A 416 52.40 -10.34 -11.74
C GLN A 416 51.80 -9.06 -11.14
N ALA A 417 51.81 -8.94 -9.82
CA ALA A 417 51.41 -7.71 -9.13
C ALA A 417 52.24 -6.50 -9.57
N GLN A 418 53.55 -6.65 -9.74
CA GLN A 418 54.41 -5.57 -10.22
C GLN A 418 54.05 -5.13 -11.66
N VAL A 419 53.85 -6.08 -12.58
CA VAL A 419 53.46 -5.78 -13.96
C VAL A 419 52.11 -5.05 -14.02
N LEU A 420 51.14 -5.43 -13.19
CA LEU A 420 49.83 -4.75 -13.11
C LEU A 420 49.99 -3.29 -12.65
N VAL A 421 50.83 -3.05 -11.65
CA VAL A 421 51.09 -1.69 -11.13
C VAL A 421 51.79 -0.82 -12.16
N GLU A 422 52.74 -1.37 -12.92
CA GLU A 422 53.48 -0.67 -13.98
C GLU A 422 52.59 -0.37 -15.19
N THR A 423 51.71 -1.31 -15.58
CA THR A 423 50.79 -1.14 -16.71
C THR A 423 49.71 -0.09 -16.41
N GLY A 424 49.18 -0.07 -15.18
CA GLY A 424 48.20 0.93 -14.73
C GLY A 424 48.76 2.33 -14.44
N LEU A 425 50.07 2.57 -14.61
CA LEU A 425 50.69 3.91 -14.54
C LEU A 425 50.77 4.60 -15.91
N HIS A 426 50.56 3.87 -17.00
CA HIS A 426 50.69 4.36 -18.38
C HIS A 426 49.36 4.53 -19.12
N SER A 427 48.25 4.11 -18.49
CA SER A 427 46.86 4.44 -18.86
C SER A 427 46.38 5.66 -18.11
#